data_AF-B4SHN0-F1
#
_entry.id   AF-B4SHN0-F1
#
_cell.length_a   1.000
_cell.length_b   1.000
_cell.length_c   1.000
_cell.angle_alpha   90.00
_cell.angle_beta   90.00
_cell.angle_gamma   90.00
#
_symmetry.space_group_name_H-M   'P 1'
#
loop_
_entity.id
_entity.type
_entity.pdbx_description
1 polymer ?
#
loop_
_entity_poly.entity_id
_entity_poly.type
_entity_poly.pdbx_seq_one_letter_code
_entity_poly.pdbx_strand_id
1 'polypeptide(L)'
;MPTILAGRLEGFTHALSPATTTSAWARPAGPSGSQPGDSRYAGSAPEWIPRMPRLNAALALNLALMLLSATHAMAMAADLQVSTEVFVEAGDNPSFKLRQAPAIEYSTAPATSPDTFLQAPMAVLLVAQLDELGHVSNVMVARSSGLREMDRAALTAVDQWRFDPVVVEGIAQHARVRVRLTFVATTEAPPG
;
A
#
# COMPACT_ATOMS: atom_id res chain seq x y z
N MET A 1 41.26 28.91 -2.58
CA MET A 1 40.93 29.81 -1.46
C MET A 1 39.73 29.26 -0.69
N PRO A 2 39.70 29.43 0.63
CA PRO A 2 39.22 28.44 1.61
C PRO A 2 37.92 28.87 2.30
N THR A 3 37.38 27.99 3.18
CA THR A 3 36.72 28.26 4.50
C THR A 3 35.76 27.07 4.77
N ILE A 4 36.11 26.09 5.63
CA ILE A 4 36.01 26.08 7.11
C ILE A 4 34.51 26.14 7.55
N LEU A 5 33.88 25.27 8.35
CA LEU A 5 34.25 24.48 9.54
C LEU A 5 33.11 23.45 9.84
N ALA A 6 33.47 22.37 10.56
CA ALA A 6 32.68 21.54 11.52
C ALA A 6 31.38 20.87 11.01
N GLY A 7 31.19 19.54 10.98
CA GLY A 7 31.85 18.42 11.65
C GLY A 7 31.26 18.16 13.04
N ARG A 8 30.53 17.05 13.23
CA ARG A 8 30.47 16.16 14.42
C ARG A 8 29.15 15.35 14.43
N LEU A 9 29.21 14.08 14.03
CA LEU A 9 29.10 12.87 14.87
C LEU A 9 27.83 12.84 15.71
N GLU A 10 26.98 11.85 15.48
CA GLU A 10 26.34 11.10 16.58
C GLU A 10 26.27 9.65 16.12
N GLY A 11 27.16 8.85 16.69
CA GLY A 11 27.11 7.41 16.65
C GLY A 11 26.71 6.89 18.02
N PHE A 12 26.16 5.69 17.99
CA PHE A 12 26.39 4.62 18.97
C PHE A 12 25.69 4.68 20.34
N THR A 13 24.70 3.78 20.42
CA THR A 13 24.56 2.70 21.41
C THR A 13 24.21 2.97 22.86
N HIS A 14 23.34 2.05 23.28
CA HIS A 14 23.28 1.30 24.53
C HIS A 14 22.38 1.85 25.65
N ALA A 15 21.31 1.08 25.85
CA ALA A 15 20.96 0.40 27.09
C ALA A 15 21.27 1.13 28.40
N LEU A 16 20.26 1.36 29.22
CA LEU A 16 20.35 1.35 30.69
C LEU A 16 18.94 1.31 31.31
N SER A 17 18.55 0.13 31.79
CA SER A 17 18.04 -0.02 33.16
C SER A 17 19.24 -0.53 33.99
N PRO A 18 19.43 -0.17 35.28
CA PRO A 18 18.45 -0.42 36.34
C PRO A 18 18.37 0.65 37.46
N ALA A 19 17.47 0.36 38.40
CA ALA A 19 17.08 1.11 39.57
C ALA A 19 18.22 1.52 40.55
N THR A 20 17.99 2.60 41.30
CA THR A 20 18.34 2.64 42.73
C THR A 20 17.41 3.58 43.52
N THR A 21 16.71 2.97 44.48
CA THR A 21 16.18 3.43 45.77
C THR A 21 16.76 4.72 46.37
N THR A 22 15.91 5.59 46.92
CA THR A 22 16.09 6.07 48.30
C THR A 22 14.79 6.60 48.94
N SER A 23 14.71 6.32 50.24
CA SER A 23 13.57 6.30 51.16
C SER A 23 13.08 7.68 51.62
N ALA A 24 11.79 7.76 51.99
CA ALA A 24 11.36 8.52 53.16
C ALA A 24 10.03 7.98 53.71
N TRP A 25 10.09 7.34 54.88
CA TRP A 25 8.94 6.97 55.70
C TRP A 25 8.31 8.21 56.35
N ALA A 26 6.97 8.29 56.36
CA ALA A 26 6.20 8.73 57.52
C ALA A 26 4.72 8.36 57.35
N ARG A 27 4.22 7.41 58.15
CA ARG A 27 2.78 7.26 58.43
C ARG A 27 2.35 8.37 59.39
N PRO A 28 1.05 8.72 59.40
CA PRO A 28 0.31 8.34 60.60
C PRO A 28 -1.11 7.78 60.35
N ALA A 29 -1.45 6.86 61.25
CA ALA A 29 -2.74 6.44 61.78
C ALA A 29 -4.04 6.90 61.08
N GLY A 30 -4.80 5.91 60.59
CA GLY A 30 -6.23 6.06 60.37
C GLY A 30 -7.00 5.88 61.70
N PRO A 31 -8.15 6.56 61.88
CA PRO A 31 -9.07 6.22 62.95
C PRO A 31 -10.11 5.18 62.50
N SER A 32 -10.29 4.19 63.37
CA SER A 32 -11.31 3.16 63.38
C SER A 32 -12.72 3.77 63.43
N GLY A 33 -13.65 3.18 62.69
CA GLY A 33 -15.07 3.50 62.79
C GLY A 33 -15.64 3.18 64.17
N SER A 34 -16.49 4.07 64.66
CA SER A 34 -17.51 3.88 65.69
C SER A 34 -18.51 5.02 65.59
N GLN A 35 -19.70 4.75 65.06
CA GLN A 35 -20.91 5.59 65.15
C GLN A 35 -21.54 5.34 66.54
N PRO A 36 -22.24 6.27 67.24
CA PRO A 36 -23.42 6.99 66.73
C PRO A 36 -23.75 8.39 67.29
N GLY A 37 -24.74 9.04 66.70
CA GLY A 37 -25.52 10.09 67.36
C GLY A 37 -25.86 11.31 66.49
N ASP A 38 -27.14 11.42 66.15
CA ASP A 38 -27.93 12.63 65.86
C ASP A 38 -27.23 13.96 65.59
N SER A 39 -27.52 14.58 64.44
CA SER A 39 -28.15 15.91 64.42
C SER A 39 -28.70 16.28 63.05
N ARG A 40 -29.91 16.83 63.12
CA ARG A 40 -30.73 17.40 62.06
C ARG A 40 -30.14 18.71 61.49
N TYR A 41 -30.71 19.07 60.34
CA TYR A 41 -30.83 20.40 59.71
C TYR A 41 -29.90 20.71 58.53
N ALA A 42 -30.52 20.61 57.34
CA ALA A 42 -30.69 21.69 56.37
C ALA A 42 -29.44 22.47 55.96
N GLY A 43 -28.86 22.06 54.83
CA GLY A 43 -27.93 22.86 54.04
C GLY A 43 -28.23 22.68 52.56
N SER A 44 -28.59 23.79 51.92
CA SER A 44 -28.85 24.03 50.51
C SER A 44 -28.07 23.12 49.54
N ALA A 45 -28.79 22.42 48.65
CA ALA A 45 -28.19 21.71 47.52
C ALA A 45 -27.71 22.71 46.47
N PRO A 46 -26.41 22.80 46.13
CA PRO A 46 -26.02 23.43 44.88
C PRO A 46 -26.39 22.50 43.73
N GLU A 47 -27.19 23.02 42.81
CA GLU A 47 -27.47 22.46 41.48
C GLU A 47 -26.14 22.17 40.77
N TRP A 48 -25.74 20.90 40.74
CA TRP A 48 -24.60 20.46 39.92
C TRP A 48 -25.12 20.20 38.50
N ILE A 49 -24.94 21.17 37.62
CA ILE A 49 -25.08 20.98 36.17
C ILE A 49 -23.92 20.09 35.71
N PRO A 50 -24.14 18.85 35.23
CA PRO A 50 -23.06 18.08 34.65
C PRO A 50 -22.67 18.70 33.31
N ARG A 51 -21.59 19.48 33.30
CA ARG A 51 -20.86 19.79 32.09
C ARG A 51 -20.25 18.50 31.57
N MET A 52 -20.95 17.81 30.68
CA MET A 52 -20.35 16.71 29.93
C MET A 52 -19.15 17.27 29.16
N PRO A 53 -17.94 16.70 29.29
CA PRO A 53 -16.90 16.96 28.32
C PRO A 53 -17.44 16.46 26.98
N ARG A 54 -17.48 17.33 25.97
CA ARG A 54 -17.65 16.89 24.59
C ARG A 54 -16.46 15.99 24.29
N LEU A 55 -16.62 14.69 24.51
CA LEU A 55 -15.69 13.69 24.04
C LEU A 55 -15.72 13.81 22.52
N ASN A 56 -14.64 14.39 21.98
CA ASN A 56 -14.48 14.66 20.57
C ASN A 56 -14.63 13.34 19.80
N ALA A 57 -15.80 13.11 19.20
CA ALA A 57 -16.06 11.95 18.35
C ALA A 57 -15.03 11.81 17.20
N ALA A 58 -14.36 12.90 16.84
CA ALA A 58 -13.27 12.94 15.87
C ALA A 58 -12.03 12.12 16.29
N LEU A 59 -11.74 11.96 17.60
CA LEU A 59 -10.53 11.25 18.04
C LEU A 59 -10.69 9.73 17.91
N ALA A 60 -11.89 9.20 18.14
CA ALA A 60 -12.18 7.78 17.96
C ALA A 60 -12.14 7.37 16.48
N LEU A 61 -12.58 8.24 15.57
CA LEU A 61 -12.53 7.99 14.13
C LEU A 61 -11.08 7.94 13.62
N ASN A 62 -10.19 8.82 14.11
CA ASN A 62 -8.78 8.77 13.73
C ASN A 62 -8.06 7.51 14.23
N LEU A 63 -8.39 7.01 15.43
CA LEU A 63 -7.82 5.77 15.96
C LEU A 63 -8.33 4.53 15.20
N ALA A 64 -9.61 4.51 14.80
CA ALA A 64 -10.15 3.47 13.93
C ALA A 64 -9.52 3.49 12.53
N LEU A 65 -9.25 4.69 11.97
CA LEU A 65 -8.55 4.83 10.69
C LEU A 65 -7.07 4.40 10.79
N MET A 66 -6.40 4.66 11.92
CA MET A 66 -5.03 4.20 12.18
C MET A 66 -4.94 2.68 12.39
N LEU A 67 -5.96 2.05 12.97
CA LEU A 67 -6.00 0.59 13.12
C LEU A 67 -6.42 -0.11 11.81
N LEU A 68 -7.19 0.56 10.95
CA LEU A 68 -7.59 0.03 9.64
C LEU A 68 -6.49 0.16 8.57
N SER A 69 -5.53 1.08 8.72
CA SER A 69 -4.32 1.08 7.88
C SER A 69 -3.30 0.02 8.31
N ALA A 70 -3.39 -0.51 9.53
CA ALA A 70 -2.48 -1.54 10.04
C ALA A 70 -2.79 -2.97 9.54
N THR A 71 -3.85 -3.17 8.75
CA THR A 71 -4.18 -4.48 8.14
C THR A 71 -3.59 -4.70 6.75
N HIS A 72 -2.82 -3.74 6.21
CA HIS A 72 -2.09 -3.97 4.94
C HIS A 72 -0.76 -4.70 5.10
N ALA A 73 -0.35 -5.00 6.33
CA ALA A 73 0.91 -5.67 6.63
C ALA A 73 0.66 -7.12 7.09
N MET A 74 0.43 -8.04 6.14
CA MET A 74 0.88 -9.44 6.22
C MET A 74 0.68 -10.12 4.85
N ALA A 75 1.49 -9.73 3.88
CA ALA A 75 1.93 -10.61 2.81
C ALA A 75 3.43 -10.34 2.64
N MET A 76 4.27 -11.07 3.37
CA MET A 76 5.70 -11.15 3.08
C MET A 76 5.88 -12.08 1.86
N ALA A 77 5.26 -11.73 0.75
CA ALA A 77 5.69 -12.19 -0.56
C ALA A 77 6.89 -11.31 -0.92
N ALA A 78 7.97 -11.88 -1.44
CA ALA A 78 8.94 -11.06 -2.16
C ALA A 78 8.20 -10.45 -3.34
N ASP A 79 7.69 -9.22 -3.18
CA ASP A 79 6.86 -8.58 -4.19
C ASP A 79 7.73 -8.36 -5.44
N LEU A 80 7.39 -9.02 -6.54
CA LEU A 80 8.06 -8.80 -7.81
C LEU A 80 7.55 -7.48 -8.37
N GLN A 81 8.44 -6.50 -8.58
CA GLN A 81 8.04 -5.27 -9.25
C GLN A 81 7.72 -5.60 -10.71
N VAL A 82 6.52 -5.23 -11.14
CA VAL A 82 6.06 -5.41 -12.52
C VAL A 82 5.97 -4.05 -13.20
N SER A 83 6.84 -3.83 -14.18
CA SER A 83 6.75 -2.68 -15.08
C SER A 83 5.95 -3.05 -16.33
N THR A 84 4.91 -2.27 -16.63
CA THR A 84 4.08 -2.44 -17.83
C THR A 84 4.41 -1.38 -18.85
N GLU A 85 4.68 -1.81 -20.09
CA GLU A 85 4.81 -0.93 -21.25
C GLU A 85 3.84 -1.38 -22.34
N VAL A 86 3.02 -0.48 -22.86
CA VAL A 86 2.10 -0.75 -23.97
C VAL A 86 2.50 0.07 -25.19
N PHE A 87 2.64 -0.61 -26.33
CA PHE A 87 3.02 0.02 -27.58
C PHE A 87 2.34 -0.65 -28.77
N VAL A 88 2.51 -0.10 -29.96
CA VAL A 88 1.94 -0.61 -31.21
C VAL A 88 3.03 -0.65 -32.27
N GLU A 89 3.12 -1.74 -33.02
CA GLU A 89 4.07 -1.85 -34.14
C GLU A 89 3.39 -1.60 -35.49
N ALA A 90 4.16 -1.06 -36.43
CA ALA A 90 3.71 -0.87 -37.80
C ALA A 90 3.43 -2.24 -38.44
N GLY A 91 2.15 -2.57 -38.61
CA GLY A 91 1.70 -3.85 -39.16
C GLY A 91 0.76 -4.63 -38.25
N ASP A 92 0.70 -4.33 -36.95
CA ASP A 92 -0.26 -4.97 -36.02
C ASP A 92 -1.71 -4.63 -36.40
N ASN A 93 -1.93 -3.42 -36.92
CA ASN A 93 -3.22 -2.91 -37.38
C ASN A 93 -3.13 -2.60 -38.87
N PRO A 94 -3.52 -3.54 -39.76
CA PRO A 94 -3.42 -3.32 -41.22
C PRO A 94 -4.48 -2.34 -41.73
N SER A 95 -5.63 -2.27 -41.09
CA SER A 95 -6.79 -1.50 -41.54
C SER A 95 -6.68 0.00 -41.28
N PHE A 96 -5.82 0.43 -40.34
CA PHE A 96 -5.65 1.84 -39.97
C PHE A 96 -4.29 2.10 -39.31
N LYS A 97 -3.89 3.37 -39.23
CA LYS A 97 -2.61 3.77 -38.61
C LYS A 97 -2.81 4.16 -37.15
N LEU A 98 -2.55 3.22 -36.25
CA LEU A 98 -2.50 3.49 -34.81
C LEU A 98 -1.09 3.96 -34.43
N ARG A 99 -0.92 5.26 -34.19
CA ARG A 99 0.38 5.87 -33.85
C ARG A 99 0.75 5.71 -32.38
N GLN A 100 -0.24 5.61 -31.51
CA GLN A 100 -0.06 5.52 -30.06
C GLN A 100 -0.96 4.40 -29.53
N ALA A 101 -0.48 3.69 -28.50
CA ALA A 101 -1.32 2.76 -27.78
C ALA A 101 -2.49 3.50 -27.08
N PRO A 102 -3.69 2.88 -27.05
CA PRO A 102 -4.78 3.39 -26.23
C PRO A 102 -4.39 3.38 -24.75
N ALA A 103 -4.99 4.29 -23.98
CA ALA A 103 -4.78 4.33 -22.54
C ALA A 103 -5.36 3.08 -21.87
N ILE A 104 -4.74 2.63 -20.78
CA ILE A 104 -5.29 1.58 -19.93
C ILE A 104 -6.29 2.24 -19.00
N GLU A 105 -7.55 1.84 -19.09
CA GLU A 105 -8.60 2.31 -18.19
C GLU A 105 -8.62 1.49 -16.89
N TYR A 106 -8.45 0.17 -17.03
CA TYR A 106 -8.41 -0.76 -15.91
C TYR A 106 -7.35 -1.82 -16.15
N SER A 107 -6.55 -2.11 -15.11
CA SER A 107 -5.58 -3.20 -15.14
C SER A 107 -5.51 -3.90 -13.80
N THR A 108 -5.23 -5.20 -13.87
CA THR A 108 -4.90 -6.06 -12.74
C THR A 108 -3.43 -6.45 -12.84
N ALA A 109 -2.70 -6.40 -11.73
CA ALA A 109 -1.32 -6.86 -11.69
C ALA A 109 -1.24 -8.38 -11.93
N PRO A 110 -0.18 -8.89 -12.57
CA PRO A 110 0.07 -10.33 -12.66
C PRO A 110 0.22 -10.97 -11.29
N ALA A 111 -0.56 -12.01 -11.03
CA ALA A 111 -0.43 -12.81 -9.83
C ALA A 111 0.74 -13.79 -9.99
N THR A 112 1.84 -13.54 -9.29
CA THR A 112 3.02 -14.42 -9.21
C THR A 112 3.06 -15.14 -7.87
N SER A 113 3.68 -16.33 -7.81
CA SER A 113 3.83 -17.04 -6.54
C SER A 113 4.81 -16.27 -5.63
N PRO A 114 4.56 -16.22 -4.31
CA PRO A 114 5.47 -15.54 -3.37
C PRO A 114 6.85 -16.21 -3.30
N ASP A 115 6.93 -17.50 -3.63
CA ASP A 115 8.17 -18.29 -3.69
C ASP A 115 8.96 -18.08 -5.00
N THR A 116 8.45 -17.26 -5.93
CA THR A 116 9.08 -17.03 -7.23
C THR A 116 10.28 -16.12 -7.09
N PHE A 117 11.47 -16.72 -7.11
CA PHE A 117 12.74 -16.00 -7.06
C PHE A 117 13.30 -15.74 -8.46
N LEU A 118 13.55 -14.46 -8.79
CA LEU A 118 14.17 -14.08 -10.05
C LEU A 118 15.66 -13.81 -9.86
N GLN A 119 16.51 -14.54 -10.60
CA GLN A 119 17.96 -14.29 -10.62
C GLN A 119 18.34 -13.07 -11.46
N ALA A 120 17.50 -12.72 -12.43
CA ALA A 120 17.66 -11.58 -13.33
C ALA A 120 16.27 -11.06 -13.75
N PRO A 121 16.17 -9.79 -14.21
CA PRO A 121 14.93 -9.27 -14.78
C PRO A 121 14.43 -10.12 -15.93
N MET A 122 13.13 -10.38 -15.97
CA MET A 122 12.48 -11.18 -17.02
C MET A 122 11.41 -10.36 -17.71
N ALA A 123 11.24 -10.56 -19.02
CA ALA A 123 10.22 -9.85 -19.79
C ALA A 123 9.34 -10.81 -20.58
N VAL A 124 8.03 -10.58 -20.55
CA VAL A 124 7.03 -11.24 -21.39
C VAL A 124 6.50 -10.21 -22.37
N LEU A 125 6.45 -10.56 -23.65
CA LEU A 125 5.77 -9.75 -24.67
C LEU A 125 4.48 -10.45 -25.09
N LEU A 126 3.37 -9.74 -24.92
CA LEU A 126 2.04 -10.18 -25.29
C LEU A 126 1.50 -9.33 -26.43
N VAL A 127 0.69 -9.94 -27.29
CA VAL A 127 -0.16 -9.24 -28.25
C VAL A 127 -1.60 -9.40 -27.77
N ALA A 128 -2.25 -8.28 -27.49
CA ALA A 128 -3.65 -8.23 -27.09
C ALA A 128 -4.50 -7.68 -28.24
N GLN A 129 -5.61 -8.37 -28.53
CA GLN A 129 -6.62 -7.95 -29.49
C GLN A 129 -7.76 -7.28 -28.74
N LEU A 130 -8.01 -6.02 -29.06
CA LEU A 130 -9.04 -5.19 -28.49
C LEU A 130 -10.30 -5.23 -29.37
N ASP A 131 -11.46 -5.27 -28.73
CA ASP A 131 -12.74 -5.05 -29.39
C ASP A 131 -13.04 -3.55 -29.59
N GLU A 132 -14.18 -3.25 -30.19
CA GLU A 132 -14.64 -1.88 -30.45
C GLU A 132 -14.90 -1.06 -29.16
N LEU A 133 -15.06 -1.73 -28.02
CA LEU A 133 -15.26 -1.11 -26.71
C LEU A 133 -13.95 -0.99 -25.91
N GLY A 134 -12.84 -1.51 -26.44
CA GLY A 134 -11.54 -1.54 -25.77
C GLY A 134 -11.36 -2.69 -24.78
N HIS A 135 -12.25 -3.69 -24.78
CA HIS A 135 -12.00 -4.92 -24.03
C HIS A 135 -10.99 -5.81 -24.72
N VAL A 136 -10.19 -6.51 -23.94
CA VAL A 136 -9.30 -7.54 -24.45
C VAL A 136 -10.12 -8.78 -24.83
N SER A 137 -10.22 -9.04 -26.12
CA SER A 137 -10.94 -10.20 -26.69
C SER A 137 -10.06 -11.42 -26.86
N ASN A 138 -8.75 -11.23 -26.99
CA ASN A 138 -7.79 -12.31 -27.13
C ASN A 138 -6.37 -11.85 -26.77
N VAL A 139 -5.60 -12.70 -26.10
CA VAL A 139 -4.20 -12.45 -25.75
C VAL A 139 -3.33 -13.61 -26.23
N MET A 140 -2.19 -13.27 -26.82
CA MET A 140 -1.20 -14.24 -27.29
C MET A 140 0.20 -13.89 -26.79
N VAL A 141 1.01 -14.89 -26.47
CA VAL A 141 2.42 -14.71 -26.13
C VAL A 141 3.23 -14.54 -27.42
N ALA A 142 3.74 -13.34 -27.66
CA ALA A 142 4.65 -13.06 -28.77
C ALA A 142 6.10 -13.38 -28.40
N ARG A 143 6.49 -13.16 -27.14
CA ARG A 143 7.79 -13.60 -26.60
C ARG A 143 7.61 -14.07 -25.16
N SER A 144 7.98 -15.31 -24.90
CA SER A 144 8.03 -15.88 -23.56
C SER A 144 9.23 -15.34 -22.77
N SER A 145 9.04 -15.22 -21.46
CA SER A 145 10.10 -14.93 -20.49
C SER A 145 11.09 -16.09 -20.29
N GLY A 146 10.74 -17.30 -20.73
CA GLY A 146 11.47 -18.54 -20.41
C GLY A 146 10.95 -19.24 -19.15
N LEU A 147 10.11 -18.60 -18.34
CA LEU A 147 9.43 -19.20 -17.20
C LEU A 147 7.91 -19.26 -17.43
N ARG A 148 7.39 -20.49 -17.56
CA ARG A 148 5.96 -20.73 -17.83
C ARG A 148 5.04 -20.07 -16.80
N GLU A 149 5.45 -20.02 -15.53
CA GLU A 149 4.65 -19.37 -14.50
C GLU A 149 4.43 -17.89 -14.83
N MET A 150 5.50 -17.19 -15.22
CA MET A 150 5.46 -15.77 -15.54
C MET A 150 4.64 -15.49 -16.80
N ASP A 151 4.79 -16.33 -17.82
CA ASP A 151 3.99 -16.22 -19.05
C ASP A 151 2.50 -16.38 -18.75
N ARG A 152 2.12 -17.33 -17.89
CA ARG A 152 0.73 -17.54 -17.47
C ARG A 152 0.19 -16.40 -16.63
N ALA A 153 0.97 -15.91 -15.66
CA ALA A 153 0.60 -14.78 -14.83
C ALA A 153 0.35 -13.53 -15.67
N ALA A 154 1.26 -13.25 -16.61
CA ALA A 154 1.15 -12.15 -17.57
C ALA A 154 -0.10 -12.29 -18.45
N LEU A 155 -0.33 -13.46 -19.04
CA LEU A 155 -1.49 -13.71 -19.91
C LEU A 155 -2.80 -13.53 -19.14
N THR A 156 -2.91 -14.15 -17.97
CA THR A 156 -4.12 -14.10 -17.13
C THR A 156 -4.43 -12.68 -16.66
N ALA A 157 -3.40 -11.86 -16.42
CA ALA A 157 -3.57 -10.47 -16.06
C ALA A 157 -4.07 -9.63 -17.22
N VAL A 158 -3.38 -9.67 -18.36
CA VAL A 158 -3.72 -8.83 -19.52
C VAL A 158 -5.08 -9.18 -20.11
N ASP A 159 -5.52 -10.43 -20.00
CA ASP A 159 -6.87 -10.86 -20.41
C ASP A 159 -7.99 -10.10 -19.68
N GLN A 160 -7.73 -9.61 -18.47
CA GLN A 160 -8.70 -8.88 -17.65
C GLN A 160 -8.59 -7.35 -17.78
N TRP A 161 -7.69 -6.85 -18.63
CA TRP A 161 -7.48 -5.41 -18.78
C TRP A 161 -8.55 -4.78 -19.68
N ARG A 162 -8.75 -3.48 -19.47
CA ARG A 162 -9.58 -2.64 -20.33
C ARG A 162 -8.81 -1.43 -20.79
N PHE A 163 -8.94 -1.13 -22.07
CA PHE A 163 -8.32 -0.01 -22.74
C PHE A 163 -9.37 0.98 -23.22
N ASP A 164 -8.95 2.21 -23.50
CA ASP A 164 -9.78 3.14 -24.27
C ASP A 164 -10.08 2.55 -25.66
N PRO A 165 -11.34 2.65 -26.14
CA PRO A 165 -11.70 2.18 -27.46
C PRO A 165 -10.93 2.96 -28.53
N VAL A 166 -10.44 2.23 -29.53
CA VAL A 166 -9.71 2.84 -30.63
C VAL A 166 -10.70 3.36 -31.67
N VAL A 167 -10.87 4.68 -31.71
CA VAL A 167 -11.77 5.35 -32.65
C VAL A 167 -10.97 5.99 -33.79
N VAL A 168 -11.28 5.61 -35.02
CA VAL A 168 -10.66 6.14 -36.25
C VAL A 168 -11.77 6.70 -37.12
N GLU A 169 -11.67 7.99 -37.47
CA GLU A 169 -12.69 8.70 -38.27
C GLU A 169 -14.10 8.63 -37.68
N GLY A 170 -14.21 8.58 -36.35
CA GLY A 170 -15.49 8.51 -35.63
C GLY A 170 -16.08 7.09 -35.54
N ILE A 171 -15.40 6.08 -36.06
CA ILE A 171 -15.81 4.68 -36.02
C ILE A 171 -14.89 3.91 -35.07
N ALA A 172 -15.47 3.17 -34.13
CA ALA A 172 -14.73 2.27 -33.27
C ALA A 172 -14.16 1.10 -34.09
N GLN A 173 -12.90 0.75 -33.87
CA GLN A 173 -12.21 -0.32 -34.59
C GLN A 173 -11.56 -1.30 -33.63
N HIS A 174 -11.55 -2.56 -34.05
CA HIS A 174 -10.70 -3.57 -33.45
C HIS A 174 -9.23 -3.18 -33.57
N ALA A 175 -8.49 -3.27 -32.48
CA ALA A 175 -7.09 -2.88 -32.45
C ALA A 175 -6.21 -4.00 -31.89
N ARG A 176 -4.97 -4.09 -32.36
CA ARG A 176 -3.94 -4.92 -31.77
C ARG A 176 -2.89 -4.05 -31.11
N VAL A 177 -2.60 -4.37 -29.86
CA VAL A 177 -1.61 -3.69 -29.04
C VAL A 177 -0.61 -4.69 -28.49
N ARG A 178 0.61 -4.23 -28.24
CA ARG A 178 1.67 -5.03 -27.62
C ARG A 178 1.86 -4.59 -26.19
N VAL A 179 1.86 -5.56 -25.29
CA VAL A 179 2.06 -5.34 -23.86
C VAL A 179 3.34 -6.04 -23.45
N ARG A 180 4.33 -5.28 -23.00
CA ARG A 180 5.56 -5.80 -22.41
C ARG A 180 5.46 -5.68 -20.90
N LEU A 181 5.52 -6.83 -20.24
CA LEU A 181 5.59 -6.91 -18.78
C LEU A 181 7.01 -7.29 -18.40
N THR A 182 7.66 -6.44 -17.60
CA THR A 182 9.01 -6.69 -17.07
C THR A 182 8.92 -6.93 -15.58
N PHE A 183 9.39 -8.10 -15.15
CA PHE A 183 9.39 -8.56 -13.77
C PHE A 183 10.79 -8.40 -13.19
N VAL A 184 10.89 -7.74 -12.06
CA VAL A 184 12.14 -7.46 -11.36
C VAL A 184 11.99 -7.89 -9.89
N ALA A 185 12.99 -8.60 -9.36
CA ALA A 185 13.02 -8.88 -7.93
C ALA A 185 13.17 -7.57 -7.16
N THR A 186 12.26 -7.29 -6.22
CA THR A 186 12.48 -6.22 -5.25
C THR A 186 13.64 -6.64 -4.35
N THR A 187 14.86 -6.19 -4.66
CA THR A 187 15.96 -6.30 -3.72
C THR A 187 15.74 -5.25 -2.65
N GLU A 188 15.24 -5.66 -1.48
CA GLU A 188 15.33 -4.82 -0.29
C GLU A 188 16.82 -4.51 -0.05
N ALA A 189 17.16 -3.22 0.08
CA ALA A 189 18.52 -2.80 0.34
C ALA A 189 18.96 -3.34 1.72
N PRO A 190 20.18 -3.87 1.89
CA PRO A 190 20.62 -4.37 3.19
C PRO A 190 20.56 -3.24 4.23
N PRO A 191 20.05 -3.48 5.46
CA PRO A 191 20.25 -2.54 6.54
C PRO A 191 21.76 -2.45 6.81
N GLY A 192 22.30 -1.24 6.66
CA GLY A 192 23.68 -0.91 7.02
C GLY A 192 23.90 -0.87 8.52
#